data_AF-W6QAE3-F1
#
_entry.id   AF-W6QAE3-F1
#
_cell.length_a   1.000
_cell.length_b   1.000
_cell.length_c   1.000
_cell.angle_alpha   90.00
_cell.angle_beta   90.00
_cell.angle_gamma   90.00
#
_symmetry.space_group_name_H-M   'P 1'
#
loop_
_entity.id
_entity.type
_entity.pdbx_description
1 polymer ?
#
loop_
_entity_poly.entity_id
_entity_poly.type
_entity_poly.pdbx_seq_one_letter_code
_entity_poly.pdbx_strand_id
1 'polypeptide(L)'
;MDLLSSAASVVAVIQLTGSLVKICGGYIQEVNNARDEINKLQRAISGVQGILQDLDKLLQSHSNTLPASSRLVSNITDCLSDLRALEAKLDPGRGKTLMRKMGLRALKWPLKHTEMEAIVQNLERYKSSFNLSLQLDQTYVFADNMLLLEDI
;
A
#
# COMPACT_ATOMS: atom_id res chain seq x y z
N MET A 1 12.22 15.65 0.92
CA MET A 1 10.97 15.19 1.57
C MET A 1 11.30 15.05 3.04
N ASP A 2 10.53 15.71 3.91
CA ASP A 2 10.72 15.65 5.36
C ASP A 2 9.87 14.52 5.98
N LEU A 3 10.06 14.27 7.28
CA LEU A 3 9.34 13.23 8.01
C LEU A 3 7.82 13.43 7.96
N LEU A 4 7.36 14.68 8.04
CA LEU A 4 5.95 15.03 8.00
C LEU A 4 5.31 14.70 6.64
N SER A 5 5.99 15.01 5.54
CA SER A 5 5.56 14.65 4.18
C SER A 5 5.53 13.13 3.99
N SER A 6 6.40 12.40 4.69
CA SER A 6 6.46 10.94 4.66
C SER A 6 5.27 10.32 5.40
N ALA A 7 4.94 10.80 6.60
CA ALA A 7 3.76 10.38 7.35
C ALA A 7 2.45 10.65 6.58
N ALA A 8 2.31 11.84 5.99
CA ALA A 8 1.15 12.16 5.15
C ALA A 8 1.03 11.20 3.94
N SER A 9 2.16 10.84 3.32
CA SER A 9 2.19 9.89 2.20
C SER A 9 1.82 8.48 2.64
N VAL A 10 2.27 8.01 3.81
CA VAL A 10 1.87 6.72 4.39
C VAL A 10 0.35 6.68 4.59
N VAL A 11 -0.22 7.70 5.23
CA VAL A 11 -1.68 7.80 5.44
C VAL A 11 -2.42 7.80 4.10
N ALA A 12 -1.93 8.54 3.10
CA ALA A 12 -2.53 8.56 1.77
C ALA A 12 -2.54 7.17 1.11
N VAL A 13 -1.46 6.39 1.23
CA VAL A 13 -1.41 5.02 0.72
C VAL A 13 -2.39 4.11 1.47
N ILE A 14 -2.49 4.22 2.81
CA ILE A 14 -3.44 3.43 3.61
C ILE A 14 -4.89 3.69 3.17
N GLN A 15 -5.26 4.95 2.97
CA GLN A 15 -6.60 5.31 2.51
C GLN A 15 -6.88 4.78 1.10
N LEU A 16 -5.92 4.92 0.19
CA LEU A 16 -6.06 4.50 -1.20
C LEU A 16 -6.14 2.97 -1.34
N THR A 17 -5.31 2.23 -0.62
CA THR A 17 -5.38 0.76 -0.58
C THR A 17 -6.72 0.27 -0.04
N GLY A 18 -7.25 0.91 1.01
CA GLY A 18 -8.59 0.61 1.52
C GLY A 18 -9.72 0.88 0.50
N SER A 19 -9.60 1.94 -0.32
CA SER A 19 -10.51 2.21 -1.44
C SER A 19 -10.44 1.10 -2.50
N LEU A 20 -9.23 0.75 -2.92
CA LEU A 20 -8.98 -0.28 -3.94
C LEU A 20 -9.47 -1.67 -3.51
N VAL A 21 -9.33 -2.04 -2.24
CA VAL A 21 -9.85 -3.30 -1.70
C VAL A 21 -11.37 -3.38 -1.87
N LYS A 22 -12.09 -2.27 -1.65
CA LYS A 22 -13.55 -2.20 -1.85
C LYS A 22 -13.91 -2.29 -3.34
N ILE A 23 -13.18 -1.59 -4.20
CA ILE A 23 -13.35 -1.65 -5.66
C ILE A 23 -13.17 -3.08 -6.17
N CYS A 24 -12.09 -3.77 -5.76
CA CYS A 24 -11.85 -5.17 -6.11
C CYS A 24 -12.98 -6.09 -5.61
N GLY A 25 -13.45 -5.88 -4.38
CA GLY A 25 -14.57 -6.65 -3.81
C GLY A 25 -15.84 -6.55 -4.65
N GLY A 26 -16.17 -5.37 -5.15
CA GLY A 26 -17.33 -5.20 -6.04
C GLY A 26 -17.16 -5.85 -7.41
N TYR A 27 -15.93 -5.92 -7.95
CA TYR A 27 -15.66 -6.72 -9.15
C TYR A 27 -15.79 -8.22 -8.90
N ILE A 28 -15.35 -8.73 -7.75
CA ILE A 28 -15.48 -10.15 -7.38
C ILE A 28 -16.94 -10.61 -7.33
N GLN A 29 -17.85 -9.73 -6.90
CA GLN A 29 -19.29 -10.00 -6.85
C GLN A 29 -19.89 -10.15 -8.25
N GLU A 30 -19.44 -9.33 -9.21
CA GLU A 30 -20.04 -9.23 -10.55
C GLU A 30 -19.28 -10.01 -11.65
N VAL A 31 -18.03 -10.41 -11.42
CA VAL A 31 -17.15 -11.04 -12.43
C VAL A 31 -16.67 -12.43 -11.99
N ASN A 32 -17.22 -13.48 -12.61
CA ASN A 32 -16.80 -14.85 -12.32
C ASN A 32 -15.48 -15.25 -13.00
N ASN A 33 -15.22 -14.81 -14.23
CA ASN A 33 -14.09 -15.32 -15.05
C ASN A 33 -12.71 -14.80 -14.63
N ALA A 34 -12.63 -13.81 -13.73
CA ALA A 34 -11.38 -13.22 -13.25
C ALA A 34 -11.28 -13.21 -11.72
N ARG A 35 -12.16 -13.93 -11.02
CA ARG A 35 -12.29 -13.86 -9.56
C ARG A 35 -10.98 -14.21 -8.84
N ASP A 36 -10.30 -15.27 -9.26
CA ASP A 36 -9.03 -15.69 -8.63
C ASP A 36 -7.93 -14.66 -8.83
N GLU A 37 -7.90 -14.05 -10.00
CA GLU A 37 -6.99 -12.96 -10.33
C GLU A 37 -7.25 -11.75 -9.43
N ILE A 38 -8.51 -11.28 -9.37
CA ILE A 38 -8.89 -10.13 -8.55
C ILE A 38 -8.58 -10.38 -7.07
N ASN A 39 -8.81 -11.61 -6.57
CA ASN A 39 -8.45 -12.01 -5.22
C ASN A 39 -6.94 -11.93 -4.96
N LYS A 40 -6.09 -12.34 -5.92
CA LYS A 40 -4.62 -12.20 -5.80
C LYS A 40 -4.22 -10.72 -5.68
N LEU A 41 -4.80 -9.86 -6.51
CA LEU A 41 -4.56 -8.41 -6.46
C LEU A 41 -5.03 -7.82 -5.12
N GLN A 42 -6.23 -8.15 -4.67
CA GLN A 42 -6.78 -7.65 -3.41
C GLN A 42 -5.92 -8.05 -2.20
N ARG A 43 -5.38 -9.28 -2.18
CA ARG A 43 -4.44 -9.73 -1.15
C ARG A 43 -3.13 -8.94 -1.17
N ALA A 44 -2.55 -8.70 -2.35
CA ALA A 44 -1.32 -7.94 -2.49
C ALA A 44 -1.51 -6.48 -1.98
N ILE A 45 -2.62 -5.85 -2.35
CA ILE A 45 -2.99 -4.49 -1.88
C ILE A 45 -3.16 -4.47 -0.35
N SER A 46 -3.87 -5.45 0.21
CA SER A 46 -4.09 -5.55 1.65
C SER A 46 -2.78 -5.79 2.41
N GLY A 47 -1.85 -6.54 1.83
CA GLY A 47 -0.52 -6.76 2.40
C GLY A 47 0.31 -5.47 2.50
N VAL A 48 0.27 -4.63 1.45
CA VAL A 48 0.89 -3.29 1.49
C VAL A 48 0.22 -2.41 2.54
N GLN A 49 -1.11 -2.40 2.60
CA GLN A 49 -1.87 -1.63 3.59
C GLN A 49 -1.46 -1.99 5.02
N GLY A 50 -1.37 -3.28 5.34
CA GLY A 50 -1.01 -3.75 6.68
C GLY A 50 0.37 -3.26 7.13
N ILE A 51 1.38 -3.42 6.27
CA ILE A 51 2.75 -2.98 6.61
C ILE A 51 2.82 -1.46 6.80
N LEU A 52 2.11 -0.69 5.98
CA LEU A 52 2.09 0.77 6.12
C LEU A 52 1.28 1.23 7.32
N GLN A 53 0.25 0.49 7.75
CA GLN A 53 -0.42 0.73 9.04
C GLN A 53 0.51 0.50 10.22
N ASP A 54 1.37 -0.52 10.16
CA ASP A 54 2.36 -0.75 11.21
C ASP A 54 3.46 0.33 11.20
N LEU A 55 3.89 0.79 10.02
CA LEU A 55 4.76 1.96 9.90
C LEU A 55 4.11 3.24 10.47
N ASP A 56 2.83 3.50 10.18
CA ASP A 56 2.10 4.66 10.71
C ASP A 56 2.03 4.64 12.24
N LYS A 57 1.73 3.47 12.85
CA LYS A 57 1.78 3.31 14.32
C LYS A 57 3.15 3.60 14.89
N LEU A 58 4.22 3.14 14.22
CA LEU A 58 5.60 3.38 14.66
C LEU A 58 5.98 4.86 14.60
N LEU A 59 5.57 5.56 13.52
CA LEU A 59 5.78 7.00 13.38
C LEU A 59 5.01 7.80 14.43
N GLN A 60 3.82 7.34 14.83
CA GLN A 60 3.03 7.97 15.89
C GLN A 60 3.59 7.71 17.29
N SER A 61 4.19 6.54 17.53
CA SER A 61 4.76 6.21 18.85
C SER A 61 6.15 6.81 19.08
N HIS A 62 6.93 7.06 18.02
CA HIS A 62 8.26 7.66 18.09
C HIS A 62 8.22 9.08 17.51
N SER A 63 7.76 10.04 18.31
CA SER A 63 7.47 11.41 17.83
C SER A 63 8.68 12.16 17.26
N ASN A 64 9.92 11.69 17.48
CA ASN A 64 11.14 12.48 17.22
C ASN A 64 12.29 11.73 16.52
N THR A 65 12.24 10.42 16.26
CA THR A 65 13.49 9.63 16.11
C THR A 65 13.52 8.51 15.06
N LEU A 66 12.61 8.48 14.09
CA LEU A 66 12.78 7.57 12.94
C LEU A 66 13.41 8.30 11.76
N PRO A 67 14.74 8.19 11.54
CA PRO A 67 15.35 8.64 10.30
C PRO A 67 14.82 7.77 9.15
N ALA A 68 13.75 8.23 8.50
CA ALA A 68 13.24 7.57 7.32
C ALA A 68 14.33 7.53 6.25
N SER A 69 14.87 6.35 5.95
CA SER A 69 15.85 6.21 4.88
C SER A 69 15.32 6.79 3.56
N SER A 70 16.18 7.43 2.78
CA SER A 70 15.80 7.97 1.45
C SER A 70 15.14 6.91 0.57
N ARG A 71 15.54 5.64 0.73
CA ARG A 71 14.94 4.48 0.08
C ARG A 71 13.50 4.21 0.52
N LEU A 72 13.19 4.27 1.82
CA LEU A 72 11.83 4.12 2.34
C LEU A 72 10.91 5.19 1.73
N VAL A 73 11.37 6.44 1.74
CA VAL A 73 10.64 7.59 1.18
C VAL A 73 10.37 7.42 -0.33
N SER A 74 11.39 7.00 -1.10
CA SER A 74 11.21 6.72 -2.54
C SER A 74 10.18 5.62 -2.77
N ASN A 75 10.28 4.50 -2.05
CA ASN A 75 9.36 3.39 -2.21
C ASN A 75 7.90 3.76 -1.86
N ILE A 76 7.68 4.60 -0.83
CA ILE A 76 6.33 5.10 -0.49
C ILE A 76 5.78 5.95 -1.65
N THR A 77 6.61 6.83 -2.21
CA THR A 77 6.23 7.69 -3.33
C THR A 77 5.89 6.90 -4.60
N ASP A 78 6.71 5.91 -4.93
CA ASP A 78 6.51 5.03 -6.07
C ASP A 78 5.25 4.16 -5.87
N CYS A 79 5.07 3.60 -4.67
CA CYS A 79 3.89 2.82 -4.30
C CYS A 79 2.60 3.65 -4.41
N LEU A 80 2.60 4.89 -3.91
CA LEU A 80 1.46 5.79 -4.03
C LEU A 80 1.11 6.08 -5.49
N SER A 81 2.13 6.27 -6.34
CA SER A 81 1.95 6.54 -7.77
C SER A 81 1.35 5.33 -8.50
N ASP A 82 1.89 4.13 -8.26
CA ASP A 82 1.38 2.88 -8.84
C ASP A 82 -0.06 2.60 -8.40
N LEU A 83 -0.39 2.81 -7.13
CA LEU A 83 -1.74 2.61 -6.61
C LEU A 83 -2.74 3.63 -7.18
N ARG A 84 -2.34 4.89 -7.42
CA ARG A 84 -3.20 5.88 -8.08
C ARG A 84 -3.46 5.52 -9.53
N ALA A 85 -2.44 5.04 -10.25
CA ALA A 85 -2.60 4.54 -11.60
C ALA A 85 -3.55 3.32 -11.65
N LEU A 86 -3.45 2.43 -10.66
CA LEU A 86 -4.36 1.31 -10.50
C LEU A 86 -5.80 1.78 -10.25
N GLU A 87 -6.02 2.72 -9.32
CA GLU A 87 -7.34 3.26 -9.02
C GLU A 87 -7.97 3.89 -10.27
N ALA A 88 -7.22 4.67 -11.02
CA ALA A 88 -7.69 5.29 -12.26
C ALA A 88 -8.13 4.26 -13.32
N LYS A 89 -7.49 3.08 -13.36
CA LYS A 89 -7.89 1.98 -14.26
C LYS A 89 -9.13 1.24 -13.77
N LEU A 90 -9.22 0.97 -12.47
CA LEU A 90 -10.32 0.21 -11.88
C LEU A 90 -11.61 1.04 -11.71
N ASP A 91 -11.46 2.35 -11.51
CA ASP A 91 -12.58 3.28 -11.38
C ASP A 91 -12.29 4.62 -12.10
N PRO A 92 -12.37 4.64 -13.44
CA PRO A 92 -12.15 5.85 -14.24
C PRO A 92 -13.21 6.94 -14.00
N GLY A 93 -14.21 6.71 -13.14
CA GLY A 93 -15.34 7.60 -12.89
C GLY A 93 -15.55 7.95 -11.42
N ARG A 94 -14.49 8.35 -10.71
CA ARG A 94 -14.51 8.99 -9.37
C ARG A 94 -15.55 8.41 -8.38
N GLY A 95 -15.50 7.12 -8.06
CA GLY A 95 -16.21 6.48 -6.94
C GLY A 95 -17.72 6.29 -7.13
N LYS A 96 -18.41 7.27 -7.69
CA LYS A 96 -19.88 7.28 -7.84
C LYS A 96 -20.37 6.43 -9.01
N THR A 97 -19.54 6.18 -10.01
CA THR A 97 -19.98 5.54 -11.25
C THR A 97 -19.94 4.02 -11.15
N LEU A 98 -18.95 3.44 -10.45
CA LEU A 98 -18.84 2.00 -10.31
C LEU A 98 -19.99 1.44 -9.44
N MET A 99 -20.25 2.03 -8.26
CA MET A 99 -21.37 1.62 -7.40
C MET A 99 -22.73 1.80 -8.10
N ARG A 100 -22.90 2.85 -8.89
CA ARG A 100 -24.13 3.09 -9.67
C ARG A 100 -24.26 2.13 -10.87
N LYS A 101 -23.15 1.66 -11.44
CA LYS A 101 -23.13 0.67 -12.54
C LYS A 101 -23.27 -0.77 -12.06
N MET A 102 -22.83 -1.09 -10.83
CA MET A 102 -22.98 -2.43 -10.21
C MET A 102 -24.42 -2.94 -10.19
N GLY A 103 -25.43 -2.05 -10.19
CA GLY A 103 -26.84 -2.45 -10.22
C GLY A 103 -27.48 -2.50 -11.62
N LEU A 104 -26.79 -2.07 -12.68
CA LEU A 104 -27.44 -1.79 -13.97
C LEU A 104 -26.79 -2.50 -15.18
N ARG A 105 -25.52 -2.93 -15.10
CA ARG A 105 -24.82 -3.69 -16.16
C ARG A 105 -23.72 -4.57 -15.58
N ALA A 106 -23.47 -5.73 -16.20
CA ALA A 106 -22.33 -6.59 -15.89
C ALA A 106 -21.02 -5.79 -15.97
N LEU A 107 -20.34 -5.64 -14.83
CA LEU A 107 -19.02 -5.03 -14.78
C LEU A 107 -18.04 -5.90 -15.57
N LYS A 108 -17.28 -5.27 -16.46
CA LYS A 108 -16.16 -5.95 -17.13
C LYS A 108 -14.88 -5.61 -16.38
N TRP A 109 -14.12 -6.63 -16.00
CA TRP A 109 -12.78 -6.44 -15.41
C TRP A 109 -11.87 -5.70 -16.41
N PRO A 110 -11.26 -4.56 -16.02
CA PRO A 110 -10.56 -3.69 -16.96
C PRO A 110 -9.08 -4.03 -17.16
N LEU A 111 -8.49 -4.89 -16.31
CA LEU A 111 -7.08 -5.27 -16.40
C LEU A 111 -6.91 -6.57 -17.19
N LYS A 112 -5.84 -6.65 -17.99
CA LYS A 112 -5.37 -7.92 -18.54
C LYS A 112 -4.60 -8.69 -17.47
N HIS A 113 -4.55 -10.03 -17.62
CA HIS A 113 -3.78 -10.91 -16.72
C HIS A 113 -2.32 -10.43 -16.52
N THR A 114 -1.62 -10.15 -17.62
CA THR A 114 -0.20 -9.71 -17.57
C THR A 114 -0.02 -8.37 -16.85
N GLU A 115 -0.95 -7.43 -17.01
CA GLU A 115 -0.91 -6.17 -16.27
C GLU A 115 -1.11 -6.42 -14.78
N MET A 116 -2.03 -7.32 -14.43
CA MET A 116 -2.33 -7.64 -13.04
C MET A 116 -1.15 -8.35 -12.36
N GLU A 117 -0.49 -9.29 -13.05
CA GLU A 117 0.73 -9.92 -12.55
C GLU A 117 1.83 -8.90 -12.28
N ALA A 118 2.07 -7.96 -13.20
CA ALA A 118 3.06 -6.90 -13.02
C ALA A 118 2.73 -6.00 -11.82
N ILE A 119 1.46 -5.64 -11.65
CA ILE A 119 0.99 -4.87 -10.49
C ILE A 119 1.22 -5.64 -9.18
N VAL A 120 0.84 -6.92 -9.12
CA VAL A 120 1.03 -7.77 -7.94
C VAL A 120 2.52 -7.88 -7.60
N GLN A 121 3.39 -8.09 -8.59
CA GLN A 121 4.84 -8.14 -8.39
C GLN A 121 5.39 -6.83 -7.84
N ASN A 122 4.93 -5.68 -8.34
CA ASN A 122 5.32 -4.37 -7.82
C ASN A 122 4.90 -4.20 -6.35
N LEU A 123 3.65 -4.56 -6.01
CA LEU A 123 3.14 -4.46 -4.64
C LEU A 123 3.93 -5.35 -3.68
N GLU A 124 4.24 -6.58 -4.07
CA GLU A 124 5.07 -7.49 -3.27
C GLU A 124 6.51 -6.98 -3.09
N ARG A 125 7.08 -6.34 -4.12
CA ARG A 125 8.38 -5.67 -4.02
C ARG A 125 8.33 -4.52 -3.01
N TYR A 126 7.32 -3.66 -3.07
CA TYR A 126 7.17 -2.55 -2.12
C TYR A 126 7.04 -3.06 -0.70
N LYS A 127 6.15 -4.04 -0.47
CA LYS A 127 5.98 -4.67 0.84
C LYS A 127 7.29 -5.27 1.37
N SER A 128 8.06 -5.96 0.53
CA SER A 128 9.36 -6.51 0.91
C SER A 128 10.34 -5.39 1.30
N SER A 129 10.38 -4.30 0.53
CA SER A 129 11.26 -3.18 0.85
C SER A 129 10.83 -2.42 2.12
N PHE A 130 9.53 -2.27 2.37
CA PHE A 130 9.02 -1.67 3.59
C PHE A 130 9.36 -2.51 4.81
N ASN A 131 9.17 -3.83 4.75
CA ASN A 131 9.58 -4.74 5.82
C ASN A 131 11.07 -4.65 6.14
N LEU A 132 11.93 -4.61 5.11
CA LEU A 132 13.37 -4.47 5.31
C LEU A 132 13.70 -3.13 5.98
N SER A 133 13.09 -2.03 5.54
CA SER A 133 13.28 -0.72 6.18
C SER A 133 12.85 -0.72 7.65
N LEU A 134 11.68 -1.30 7.95
CA LEU A 134 11.18 -1.42 9.33
C LEU A 134 12.11 -2.25 10.23
N GLN A 135 12.67 -3.34 9.73
CA GLN A 135 13.61 -4.18 10.49
C GLN A 135 14.95 -3.48 10.74
N LEU A 136 15.46 -2.74 9.74
CA LEU A 136 16.68 -1.94 9.91
C LEU A 136 16.48 -0.88 10.98
N ASP A 137 15.35 -0.15 10.95
CA ASP A 137 15.05 0.89 11.92
C ASP A 137 14.92 0.33 13.34
N GLN A 138 14.28 -0.83 13.51
CA GLN A 138 14.24 -1.53 14.80
C GLN A 138 15.66 -1.84 15.30
N THR A 139 16.52 -2.35 14.42
CA THR A 139 17.90 -2.72 14.76
C THR A 139 18.73 -1.51 15.17
N TYR A 140 18.56 -0.36 14.50
CA TYR A 140 19.23 0.89 14.86
C TYR A 140 18.81 1.39 16.24
N VAL A 141 17.51 1.38 16.56
CA VAL A 141 17.02 1.79 17.90
C VAL A 141 17.55 0.85 18.99
N PHE A 142 17.61 -0.46 18.73
CA PHE A 142 18.22 -1.40 19.68
C PHE A 142 19.72 -1.15 19.89
N ALA A 143 20.47 -0.88 18.82
CA ALA A 143 21.90 -0.59 18.91
C ALA A 143 22.19 0.73 19.63
N ASP A 144 21.42 1.78 19.36
CA ASP A 144 21.55 3.09 20.03
C ASP A 144 21.27 2.98 21.55
N ASN A 145 20.21 2.26 21.93
CA ASN A 145 19.91 1.99 23.34
C ASN A 145 20.97 1.14 24.04
N MET A 146 21.68 0.26 23.33
CA MET A 146 22.76 -0.55 23.89
C MET A 146 24.01 0.30 24.17
N LEU A 147 24.36 1.20 23.25
CA LEU A 147 25.49 2.13 23.43
C LEU A 147 25.25 3.06 24.63
N LEU A 148 24.02 3.52 24.86
CA LEU A 148 23.67 4.33 26.02
C LEU A 148 23.75 3.58 27.36
N LEU A 149 23.75 2.24 27.36
CA LEU A 149 23.87 1.43 28.57
C LEU A 149 25.32 1.05 28.88
N GLU A 150 26.24 1.10 27.89
CA GLU A 150 27.68 0.89 28.12
C GLU A 150 28.39 2.15 28.63
N ASP A 151 27.76 3.32 28.55
CA ASP A 151 28.27 4.61 29.05
C ASP A 151 27.87 4.92 30.53
N ILE A 152 27.34 3.95 31.28
CA ILE A 152 26.98 4.05 32.72
C ILE A 152 27.83 3.10 33.57
#